data_AF-A0A962R1V3-F1
#
_entry.id   AF-A0A962R1V3-F1
#
_cell.length_a   1.000
_cell.length_b   1.000
_cell.length_c   1.000
_cell.angle_alpha   90.00
_cell.angle_beta   90.00
_cell.angle_gamma   90.00
#
_symmetry.space_group_name_H-M   'P 1'
#
loop_
_entity.id
_entity.type
_entity.pdbx_description
1 polymer ?
#
loop_
_entity_poly.entity_id
_entity_poly.type
_entity_poly.pdbx_seq_one_letter_code
_entity_poly.pdbx_strand_id
1 'polypeptide(L)'
;GKAWEAYALWGERMSARQDPLAGQDALTRTMWERLTAAAEKYNDPGRFTALIGFEWTASPSGNNLHRNVIFRDGKDEADRVLPFSNYDSTDPEDLWAWMKAYEDKTGGRALAIAHNGNLSNGLMFDDLTFSGGELTRDYATQRMRWEPLYEVTQMKGDGEAHPALSPNDEFADYGTWDKGSFGPVPKTADMLPREYVRETYKRGLQYEEKLGANPFKFGMIGSTD
;
A
#
# COMPACT_ATOMS: atom_id res chain seq x y z
N GLY A 1 -2.92 26.61 21.12
CA GLY A 1 -2.17 26.75 19.85
C GLY A 1 -3.07 27.31 18.76
N LYS A 2 -2.53 27.63 17.59
CA LYS A 2 -3.26 28.20 16.46
C LYS A 2 -3.52 27.14 15.37
N ALA A 3 -4.60 26.38 15.53
CA ALA A 3 -4.87 25.17 14.73
C ALA A 3 -4.95 25.42 13.21
N TRP A 4 -5.58 26.52 12.78
CA TRP A 4 -5.70 26.85 11.36
C TRP A 4 -4.41 27.29 10.70
N GLU A 5 -3.55 28.01 11.41
CA GLU A 5 -2.22 28.34 10.89
C GLU A 5 -1.37 27.07 10.73
N ALA A 6 -1.45 26.14 11.70
CA ALA A 6 -0.77 24.86 11.61
C ALA A 6 -1.29 23.98 10.45
N TYR A 7 -2.61 23.92 10.26
CA TYR A 7 -3.21 23.18 9.15
C TYR A 7 -2.84 23.77 7.79
N ALA A 8 -2.85 25.10 7.66
CA ALA A 8 -2.44 25.77 6.43
C ALA A 8 -0.97 25.51 6.09
N LEU A 9 -0.07 25.60 7.09
CA LEU A 9 1.35 25.29 6.92
C LEU A 9 1.55 23.82 6.51
N TRP A 10 0.85 22.89 7.15
CA TRP A 10 0.89 21.48 6.79
C TRP A 10 0.45 21.28 5.33
N GLY A 11 -0.69 21.84 4.92
CA GLY A 11 -1.21 21.72 3.56
C GLY A 11 -0.30 22.32 2.49
N GLU A 12 0.37 23.44 2.78
CA GLU A 12 1.37 24.06 1.90
C GLU A 12 2.58 23.13 1.68
N ARG A 13 3.12 22.57 2.76
CA ARG A 13 4.28 21.65 2.72
C ARG A 13 3.94 20.35 2.00
N MET A 14 2.77 19.76 2.27
CA MET A 14 2.27 18.57 1.57
C MET A 14 2.18 18.83 0.06
N SER A 15 1.63 19.97 -0.34
CA SER A 15 1.50 20.38 -1.75
C SER A 15 2.86 20.58 -2.42
N ALA A 16 3.86 21.05 -1.67
CA ALA A 16 5.26 21.17 -2.12
C ALA A 16 6.04 19.85 -2.06
N ARG A 17 5.41 18.73 -1.64
CA ARG A 17 6.05 17.43 -1.38
C ARG A 17 7.23 17.52 -0.42
N GLN A 18 7.11 18.37 0.60
CA GLN A 18 8.07 18.51 1.67
C GLN A 18 7.48 17.94 2.94
N ASP A 19 8.25 17.16 3.70
CA ASP A 19 7.80 16.63 4.97
C ASP A 19 7.52 17.76 5.98
N PRO A 20 6.25 18.01 6.35
CA PRO A 20 5.90 19.04 7.33
C PRO A 20 6.37 18.70 8.75
N LEU A 21 6.68 17.43 9.02
CA LEU A 21 7.05 16.90 10.32
C LEU A 21 8.55 16.55 10.42
N ALA A 22 9.35 16.91 9.42
CA ALA A 22 10.79 16.66 9.42
C ALA A 22 11.45 17.19 10.72
N GLY A 23 12.15 16.31 11.43
CA GLY A 23 12.82 16.62 12.70
C GLY A 23 11.89 16.75 13.91
N GLN A 24 10.59 16.42 13.76
CA GLN A 24 9.59 16.47 14.84
C GLN A 24 9.25 15.08 15.40
N ASP A 25 10.23 14.18 15.52
CA ASP A 25 10.05 12.80 16.00
C ASP A 25 9.28 12.70 17.31
N ALA A 26 9.47 13.65 18.24
CA ALA A 26 8.74 13.67 19.51
C ALA A 26 7.23 13.88 19.31
N LEU A 27 6.85 14.73 18.35
CA LEU A 27 5.45 14.95 17.99
C LEU A 27 4.88 13.70 17.30
N THR A 28 5.61 13.15 16.31
CA THR A 28 5.23 11.92 15.60
C THR A 28 5.04 10.75 16.57
N ARG A 29 5.97 10.56 17.50
CA ARG A 29 5.90 9.55 18.56
C ARG A 29 4.68 9.74 19.44
N THR A 30 4.46 10.96 19.93
CA THR A 30 3.31 11.27 20.80
C THR A 30 1.99 10.97 20.09
N MET A 31 1.88 11.29 18.79
CA MET A 31 0.67 11.01 18.02
C MET A 31 0.50 9.53 17.73
N TRP A 32 1.58 8.82 17.39
CA TRP A 32 1.56 7.37 17.21
C TRP A 32 1.10 6.65 18.47
N GLU A 33 1.70 6.98 19.62
CA GLU A 33 1.35 6.38 20.91
C GLU A 33 -0.11 6.65 21.30
N ARG A 34 -0.68 7.79 20.90
CA ARG A 34 -2.11 8.08 21.10
C ARG A 34 -3.01 7.20 20.23
N LEU A 35 -2.63 6.97 18.98
CA LEU A 35 -3.37 6.10 18.05
C LEU A 35 -3.34 4.65 18.53
N THR A 36 -2.17 4.13 18.89
CA THR A 36 -2.02 2.77 19.41
C THR A 36 -2.77 2.58 20.74
N ALA A 37 -2.74 3.58 21.64
CA ALA A 37 -3.52 3.54 22.87
C ALA A 37 -5.03 3.57 22.63
N ALA A 38 -5.50 4.29 21.61
CA ALA A 38 -6.89 4.28 21.22
C ALA A 38 -7.32 2.91 20.66
N ALA A 39 -6.50 2.30 19.80
CA ALA A 39 -6.76 0.97 19.28
C ALA A 39 -6.88 -0.06 20.42
N GLU A 40 -5.94 -0.09 21.37
CA GLU A 40 -5.99 -0.98 22.53
C GLU A 40 -7.25 -0.74 23.39
N LYS A 41 -7.55 0.52 23.68
CA LYS A 41 -8.69 0.89 24.55
C LYS A 41 -10.03 0.40 23.99
N TYR A 42 -10.17 0.42 22.66
CA TYR A 42 -11.44 0.08 21.99
C TYR A 42 -11.44 -1.30 21.35
N ASN A 43 -10.39 -2.11 21.54
CA ASN A 43 -10.38 -3.51 21.13
C ASN A 43 -11.20 -4.35 22.14
N ASP A 44 -12.27 -4.98 21.68
CA ASP A 44 -13.19 -5.81 22.48
C ASP A 44 -13.37 -7.17 21.79
N PRO A 45 -12.44 -8.12 21.99
CA PRO A 45 -12.42 -9.39 21.27
C PRO A 45 -13.75 -10.16 21.34
N GLY A 46 -14.26 -10.57 20.17
CA GLY A 46 -15.56 -11.22 20.03
C GLY A 46 -16.74 -10.25 19.84
N ARG A 47 -16.51 -8.94 19.97
CA ARG A 47 -17.51 -7.89 19.72
C ARG A 47 -17.02 -6.86 18.70
N PHE A 48 -15.78 -6.40 18.83
CA PHE A 48 -15.13 -5.48 17.90
C PHE A 48 -13.61 -5.66 17.95
N THR A 49 -12.97 -5.84 16.80
CA THR A 49 -11.51 -5.92 16.71
C THR A 49 -10.98 -4.59 16.21
N ALA A 50 -10.21 -3.90 17.04
CA ALA A 50 -9.40 -2.78 16.58
C ALA A 50 -8.04 -3.30 16.12
N LEU A 51 -7.52 -2.75 15.02
CA LEU A 51 -6.20 -3.07 14.51
C LEU A 51 -5.29 -1.86 14.68
N ILE A 52 -4.04 -2.11 15.08
CA ILE A 52 -3.00 -1.10 15.03
C ILE A 52 -2.42 -1.10 13.62
N GLY A 53 -2.34 0.08 13.00
CA GLY A 53 -1.83 0.23 11.65
C GLY A 53 -1.75 1.66 11.20
N PHE A 54 -1.18 1.86 10.01
CA PHE A 54 -1.11 3.15 9.33
C PHE A 54 -1.14 2.95 7.82
N GLU A 55 -1.58 3.99 7.10
CA GLU A 55 -1.43 4.06 5.66
C GLU A 55 -0.05 4.61 5.30
N TRP A 56 0.70 3.88 4.47
CA TRP A 56 1.86 4.38 3.77
C TRP A 56 1.44 4.92 2.40
N THR A 57 1.22 6.24 2.35
CA THR A 57 0.66 6.98 1.21
C THR A 57 1.73 7.28 0.14
N ALA A 58 2.41 6.25 -0.37
CA ALA A 58 3.40 6.41 -1.43
C ALA A 58 2.76 6.82 -2.76
N SER A 59 3.11 8.00 -3.26
CA SER A 59 2.50 8.60 -4.46
C SER A 59 3.53 9.08 -5.49
N PRO A 60 4.43 8.20 -5.98
CA PRO A 60 5.48 8.57 -6.93
C PRO A 60 4.88 9.22 -8.18
N SER A 61 5.28 10.45 -8.48
CA SER A 61 4.73 11.26 -9.58
C SER A 61 3.19 11.47 -9.52
N GLY A 62 2.57 11.25 -8.36
CA GLY A 62 1.12 11.30 -8.16
C GLY A 62 0.39 9.99 -8.50
N ASN A 63 1.11 8.90 -8.78
CA ASN A 63 0.52 7.59 -9.02
C ASN A 63 0.25 6.85 -7.71
N ASN A 64 -0.86 6.15 -7.58
CA ASN A 64 -1.20 5.41 -6.37
C ASN A 64 -0.29 4.18 -6.19
N LEU A 65 0.48 4.19 -5.11
CA LEU A 65 1.29 3.05 -4.66
C LEU A 65 1.10 2.81 -3.15
N HIS A 66 -0.10 3.08 -2.65
CA HIS A 66 -0.42 3.06 -1.23
C HIS A 66 -0.44 1.63 -0.67
N ARG A 67 -0.16 1.51 0.64
CA ARG A 67 -0.40 0.29 1.42
C ARG A 67 -0.92 0.63 2.82
N ASN A 68 -1.86 -0.16 3.32
CA ASN A 68 -2.20 -0.19 4.74
C ASN A 68 -1.31 -1.20 5.47
N VAL A 69 -0.43 -0.72 6.36
CA VAL A 69 0.44 -1.55 7.19
C VAL A 69 -0.29 -1.90 8.47
N ILE A 70 -0.48 -3.19 8.72
CA ILE A 70 -1.20 -3.71 9.88
C ILE A 70 -0.24 -4.52 10.75
N PHE A 71 -0.24 -4.18 12.04
CA PHE A 71 0.50 -4.92 13.05
C PHE A 71 -0.36 -6.04 13.62
N ARG A 72 0.24 -7.21 13.81
CA ARG A 72 -0.42 -8.31 14.53
C ARG A 72 -0.48 -8.05 16.03
N ASP A 73 0.58 -7.45 16.56
CA ASP A 73 0.85 -7.34 17.99
C ASP A 73 0.29 -6.04 18.57
N GLY A 74 0.44 -5.89 19.89
CA GLY A 74 -0.17 -4.78 20.63
C GLY A 74 0.66 -3.51 20.58
N LYS A 75 0.18 -2.53 21.34
CA LYS A 75 0.84 -1.23 21.53
C LYS A 75 2.29 -1.35 22.00
N ASP A 76 2.58 -2.29 22.91
CA ASP A 76 3.91 -2.45 23.51
C ASP A 76 4.99 -2.77 22.46
N GLU A 77 4.65 -3.52 21.41
CA GLU A 77 5.53 -3.74 20.26
C GLU A 77 5.48 -2.56 19.29
N ALA A 78 4.28 -2.10 18.93
CA ALA A 78 4.07 -1.08 17.91
C ALA A 78 4.73 0.28 18.24
N ASP A 79 4.75 0.68 19.51
CA ASP A 79 5.36 1.94 19.96
C ASP A 79 6.90 1.94 19.88
N ARG A 80 7.53 0.78 19.69
CA ARG A 80 8.99 0.65 19.62
C ARG A 80 9.57 1.17 18.30
N VAL A 81 8.72 1.51 17.34
CA VAL A 81 9.08 2.11 16.05
C VAL A 81 8.23 3.35 15.79
N LEU A 82 8.69 4.20 14.87
CA LEU A 82 7.85 5.22 14.25
C LEU A 82 7.34 4.67 12.92
N PRO A 83 6.08 4.95 12.52
CA PRO A 83 5.57 4.60 11.20
C PRO A 83 6.49 5.09 10.08
N PHE A 84 6.70 4.25 9.07
CA PHE A 84 7.45 4.60 7.86
C PHE A 84 6.63 5.54 6.99
N SER A 85 7.20 6.68 6.66
CA SER A 85 6.54 7.74 5.90
C SER A 85 6.82 7.61 4.40
N ASN A 86 5.93 8.16 3.55
CA ASN A 86 6.27 8.32 2.12
C ASN A 86 7.47 9.25 1.91
N TYR A 87 7.76 10.11 2.90
CA TYR A 87 8.90 11.01 2.88
C TYR A 87 10.23 10.30 3.21
N ASP A 88 10.18 9.12 3.85
CA ASP A 88 11.36 8.29 4.05
C ASP A 88 11.73 7.58 2.73
N SER A 89 10.74 6.98 2.07
CA SER A 89 10.85 6.45 0.70
C SER A 89 9.47 6.25 0.08
N THR A 90 9.42 6.19 -1.25
CA THR A 90 8.24 5.76 -2.02
C THR A 90 8.42 4.36 -2.65
N ASP A 91 9.55 3.70 -2.38
CA ASP A 91 9.85 2.34 -2.86
C ASP A 91 9.27 1.27 -1.92
N PRO A 92 8.44 0.33 -2.42
CA PRO A 92 7.93 -0.78 -1.63
C PRO A 92 9.02 -1.67 -1.01
N GLU A 93 10.18 -1.84 -1.65
CA GLU A 93 11.27 -2.65 -1.11
C GLU A 93 11.88 -2.02 0.15
N ASP A 94 11.91 -0.68 0.23
CA ASP A 94 12.32 0.04 1.44
C ASP A 94 11.29 -0.10 2.56
N LEU A 95 9.98 -0.08 2.23
CA LEU A 95 8.92 -0.37 3.20
C LEU A 95 9.10 -1.79 3.76
N TRP A 96 9.34 -2.78 2.91
CA TRP A 96 9.56 -4.17 3.33
C TRP A 96 10.80 -4.30 4.22
N ALA A 97 11.88 -3.57 3.89
CA ALA A 97 13.07 -3.53 4.73
C ALA A 97 12.78 -2.92 6.12
N TRP A 98 11.97 -1.86 6.18
CA TRP A 98 11.51 -1.29 7.45
C TRP A 98 10.63 -2.28 8.23
N MET A 99 9.71 -2.99 7.57
CA MET A 99 8.86 -4.00 8.20
C MET A 99 9.70 -5.15 8.77
N LYS A 100 10.71 -5.60 8.03
CA LYS A 100 11.68 -6.59 8.52
C LYS A 100 12.41 -6.08 9.76
N ALA A 101 12.89 -4.83 9.75
CA ALA A 101 13.58 -4.24 10.88
C ALA A 101 12.67 -4.13 12.13
N TYR A 102 11.37 -3.87 11.94
CA TYR A 102 10.38 -3.94 13.01
C TYR A 102 10.28 -5.36 13.60
N GLU A 103 10.12 -6.39 12.76
CA GLU A 103 10.02 -7.78 13.23
C GLU A 103 11.30 -8.21 13.95
N ASP A 104 12.48 -7.88 13.41
CA ASP A 104 13.78 -8.20 14.02
C ASP A 104 13.96 -7.51 15.39
N LYS A 105 13.54 -6.25 15.51
CA LYS A 105 13.71 -5.45 16.74
C LYS A 105 12.76 -5.85 17.86
N THR A 106 11.54 -6.26 17.49
CA THR A 106 10.43 -6.42 18.44
C THR A 106 10.04 -7.86 18.67
N GLY A 107 10.30 -8.76 17.73
CA GLY A 107 9.71 -10.10 17.68
C GLY A 107 8.24 -10.09 17.23
N GLY A 108 7.68 -8.92 16.92
CA GLY A 108 6.34 -8.74 16.38
C GLY A 108 6.24 -9.16 14.91
N ARG A 109 5.04 -9.03 14.36
CA ARG A 109 4.73 -9.29 12.95
C ARG A 109 3.88 -8.18 12.34
N ALA A 110 4.17 -7.88 11.08
CA ALA A 110 3.39 -6.95 10.29
C ALA A 110 3.11 -7.50 8.89
N LEU A 111 2.07 -6.97 8.27
CA LEU A 111 1.78 -7.13 6.85
C LEU A 111 1.39 -5.78 6.24
N ALA A 112 1.49 -5.67 4.93
CA ALA A 112 1.03 -4.55 4.15
C ALA A 112 -0.10 -5.02 3.22
N ILE A 113 -1.13 -4.21 3.07
CA ILE A 113 -2.25 -4.44 2.15
C ILE A 113 -2.16 -3.35 1.08
N ALA A 114 -1.64 -3.71 -0.09
CA ALA A 114 -1.67 -2.81 -1.24
C ALA A 114 -3.10 -2.70 -1.77
N HIS A 115 -3.44 -1.55 -2.34
CA HIS A 115 -4.81 -1.27 -2.80
C HIS A 115 -4.83 -0.34 -4.01
N ASN A 116 -5.95 -0.32 -4.73
CA ASN A 116 -6.20 0.57 -5.89
C ASN A 116 -5.07 0.62 -6.93
N GLY A 117 -4.62 -0.54 -7.38
CA GLY A 117 -3.76 -0.70 -8.54
C GLY A 117 -4.33 -0.09 -9.81
N ASN A 118 -5.66 0.00 -9.92
CA ASN A 118 -6.39 0.77 -10.94
C ASN A 118 -6.11 2.28 -10.90
N LEU A 119 -5.40 2.81 -9.90
CA LEU A 119 -4.93 4.19 -9.86
C LEU A 119 -3.41 4.27 -9.91
N SER A 120 -2.69 3.18 -10.24
CA SER A 120 -1.23 3.17 -10.16
C SER A 120 -0.53 3.62 -11.45
N ASN A 121 -1.28 3.81 -12.55
CA ASN A 121 -0.74 3.99 -13.89
C ASN A 121 0.28 2.90 -14.26
N GLY A 122 -0.04 1.65 -13.89
CA GLY A 122 0.74 0.45 -14.21
C GLY A 122 1.87 0.12 -13.22
N LEU A 123 2.05 0.89 -12.15
CA LEU A 123 3.13 0.66 -11.18
C LEU A 123 2.83 -0.48 -10.18
N MET A 124 1.56 -0.74 -9.86
CA MET A 124 1.21 -1.67 -8.77
C MET A 124 1.67 -3.10 -9.05
N PHE A 125 1.49 -3.56 -10.28
CA PHE A 125 1.87 -4.92 -10.71
C PHE A 125 2.84 -4.85 -11.88
N ASP A 126 3.85 -4.00 -11.78
CA ASP A 126 4.83 -3.80 -12.85
C ASP A 126 5.71 -5.04 -13.10
N ASP A 127 6.28 -5.15 -14.30
CA ASP A 127 7.25 -6.18 -14.69
C ASP A 127 8.68 -5.82 -14.23
N LEU A 128 8.85 -4.65 -13.63
CA LEU A 128 10.09 -4.14 -13.07
C LEU A 128 9.92 -3.81 -11.59
N THR A 129 11.02 -3.83 -10.86
CA THR A 129 11.08 -3.23 -9.52
C THR A 129 10.87 -1.72 -9.62
N PHE A 130 10.61 -1.06 -8.49
CA PHE A 130 10.44 0.39 -8.46
C PHE A 130 11.67 1.14 -8.99
N SER A 131 12.87 0.60 -8.74
CA SER A 131 14.15 1.09 -9.26
C SER A 131 14.43 0.75 -10.73
N GLY A 132 13.53 0.02 -11.40
CA GLY A 132 13.62 -0.33 -12.83
C GLY A 132 14.38 -1.62 -13.14
N GLY A 133 14.72 -2.42 -12.13
CA GLY A 133 15.36 -3.73 -12.30
C GLY A 133 14.36 -4.82 -12.68
N GLU A 134 14.84 -5.94 -13.24
CA GLU A 134 14.00 -7.11 -13.48
C GLU A 134 13.53 -7.75 -12.16
N LEU A 135 12.31 -8.31 -12.15
CA LEU A 135 11.84 -9.08 -11.00
C LEU A 135 12.70 -10.33 -10.79
N THR A 136 13.17 -10.51 -9.55
CA THR A 136 13.94 -11.68 -9.13
C THR A 136 13.11 -12.62 -8.27
N ARG A 137 13.61 -13.84 -8.05
CA ARG A 137 13.01 -14.77 -7.08
C ARG A 137 12.91 -14.17 -5.68
N ASP A 138 13.92 -13.40 -5.28
CA ASP A 138 13.96 -12.77 -3.96
C ASP A 138 12.91 -11.67 -3.86
N TYR A 139 12.78 -10.81 -4.87
CA TYR A 139 11.68 -9.83 -4.94
C TYR A 139 10.32 -10.51 -4.81
N ALA A 140 10.08 -11.57 -5.60
CA ALA A 140 8.82 -12.29 -5.58
C ALA A 140 8.51 -12.91 -4.21
N THR A 141 9.53 -13.49 -3.56
CA THR A 141 9.41 -14.09 -2.23
C THR A 141 9.13 -13.02 -1.16
N GLN A 142 9.81 -11.88 -1.23
CA GLN A 142 9.58 -10.77 -0.30
C GLN A 142 8.19 -10.17 -0.46
N ARG A 143 7.75 -9.91 -1.69
CA ARG A 143 6.41 -9.39 -1.94
C ARG A 143 5.32 -10.32 -1.39
N MET A 144 5.42 -11.62 -1.64
CA MET A 144 4.49 -12.61 -1.06
C MET A 144 4.47 -12.60 0.48
N ARG A 145 5.62 -12.38 1.11
CA ARG A 145 5.75 -12.36 2.57
C ARG A 145 5.12 -11.11 3.19
N TRP A 146 5.34 -9.96 2.56
CA TRP A 146 4.97 -8.66 3.12
C TRP A 146 3.59 -8.17 2.65
N GLU A 147 3.19 -8.54 1.45
CA GLU A 147 1.91 -8.15 0.82
C GLU A 147 1.03 -9.37 0.53
N PRO A 148 0.62 -10.16 1.55
CA PRO A 148 -0.17 -11.38 1.34
C PRO A 148 -1.63 -11.10 0.95
N LEU A 149 -2.09 -9.85 1.08
CA LEU A 149 -3.45 -9.41 0.77
C LEU A 149 -3.41 -8.17 -0.11
N TYR A 150 -4.40 -8.06 -0.99
CA TYR A 150 -4.61 -6.90 -1.84
C TYR A 150 -6.08 -6.49 -1.81
N GLU A 151 -6.35 -5.21 -1.61
CA GLU A 151 -7.70 -4.67 -1.71
C GLU A 151 -8.03 -4.36 -3.16
N VAL A 152 -8.95 -5.15 -3.70
CA VAL A 152 -9.33 -5.13 -5.10
C VAL A 152 -10.45 -4.14 -5.41
N THR A 153 -11.37 -3.95 -4.47
CA THR A 153 -12.55 -3.10 -4.64
C THR A 153 -12.57 -2.04 -3.53
N GLN A 154 -12.66 -0.77 -3.93
CA GLN A 154 -12.74 0.40 -3.05
C GLN A 154 -13.70 1.44 -3.65
N MET A 155 -14.02 2.53 -2.93
CA MET A 155 -14.83 3.63 -3.51
C MET A 155 -14.17 4.30 -4.74
N LYS A 156 -12.85 4.16 -4.89
CA LYS A 156 -12.01 4.60 -6.02
C LYS A 156 -12.04 3.63 -7.21
N GLY A 157 -13.06 2.77 -7.27
CA GLY A 157 -13.33 1.85 -8.37
C GLY A 157 -12.92 0.41 -8.07
N ASP A 158 -13.36 -0.46 -8.95
CA ASP A 158 -13.02 -1.88 -8.94
C ASP A 158 -11.74 -2.14 -9.75
N GLY A 159 -10.82 -2.91 -9.16
CA GLY A 159 -9.55 -3.32 -9.75
C GLY A 159 -9.48 -4.81 -10.06
N GLU A 160 -10.59 -5.55 -10.04
CA GLU A 160 -10.58 -7.00 -10.27
C GLU A 160 -10.33 -7.32 -11.74
N ALA A 161 -11.12 -6.70 -12.63
CA ALA A 161 -11.14 -6.97 -14.06
C ALA A 161 -11.30 -5.68 -14.87
N HIS A 162 -11.00 -5.79 -16.18
CA HIS A 162 -11.23 -4.70 -17.13
C HIS A 162 -11.74 -5.26 -18.46
N PRO A 163 -12.72 -4.63 -19.14
CA PRO A 163 -13.30 -5.17 -20.38
C PRO A 163 -12.28 -5.37 -21.51
N ALA A 164 -11.27 -4.50 -21.60
CA ALA A 164 -10.19 -4.65 -22.58
C ALA A 164 -9.29 -5.89 -22.33
N LEU A 165 -9.26 -6.42 -21.11
CA LEU A 165 -8.47 -7.60 -20.72
C LEU A 165 -9.32 -8.87 -20.66
N SER A 166 -10.64 -8.72 -20.52
CA SER A 166 -11.61 -9.82 -20.44
C SER A 166 -12.80 -9.57 -21.38
N PRO A 167 -12.57 -9.49 -22.71
CA PRO A 167 -13.57 -9.01 -23.67
C PRO A 167 -14.80 -9.92 -23.84
N ASN A 168 -14.71 -11.17 -23.38
CA ASN A 168 -15.79 -12.15 -23.44
C ASN A 168 -16.48 -12.36 -22.08
N ASP A 169 -16.16 -11.54 -21.07
CA ASP A 169 -16.77 -11.60 -19.75
C ASP A 169 -17.71 -10.41 -19.55
N GLU A 170 -19.01 -10.68 -19.51
CA GLU A 170 -20.07 -9.68 -19.33
C GLU A 170 -20.01 -9.00 -17.95
N PHE A 171 -19.29 -9.59 -16.97
CA PHE A 171 -19.11 -9.03 -15.63
C PHE A 171 -17.81 -8.24 -15.46
N ALA A 172 -16.99 -8.11 -16.51
CA ALA A 172 -15.71 -7.40 -16.44
C ALA A 172 -15.83 -5.87 -16.46
N ASP A 173 -17.04 -5.31 -16.66
CA ASP A 173 -17.31 -3.88 -16.61
C ASP A 173 -18.13 -3.51 -15.36
N TYR A 174 -17.52 -3.65 -14.18
CA TYR A 174 -18.12 -3.27 -12.92
C TYR A 174 -17.28 -2.19 -12.25
N GLY A 175 -17.86 -1.00 -11.99
CA GLY A 175 -17.21 0.02 -11.16
C GLY A 175 -15.85 0.52 -11.66
N THR A 176 -15.58 0.41 -12.96
CA THR A 176 -14.26 0.67 -13.55
C THR A 176 -13.83 2.14 -13.39
N TRP A 177 -12.64 2.36 -12.82
CA TRP A 177 -11.95 3.66 -12.86
C TRP A 177 -10.63 3.54 -13.63
N ASP A 178 -10.63 3.96 -14.90
CA ASP A 178 -9.55 3.76 -15.86
C ASP A 178 -9.06 5.07 -16.53
N LYS A 179 -9.41 6.24 -16.00
CA LYS A 179 -9.09 7.53 -16.65
C LYS A 179 -7.71 8.10 -16.30
N GLY A 180 -7.16 7.74 -15.15
CA GLY A 180 -5.87 8.21 -14.67
C GLY A 180 -5.70 7.98 -13.18
N SER A 181 -4.65 8.57 -12.62
CA SER A 181 -4.34 8.56 -11.19
C SER A 181 -4.62 9.94 -10.55
N PHE A 182 -4.07 10.18 -9.36
CA PHE A 182 -4.07 11.50 -8.70
C PHE A 182 -3.13 12.50 -9.40
N GLY A 183 -2.14 11.99 -10.15
CA GLY A 183 -1.22 12.76 -10.96
C GLY A 183 -1.80 13.20 -12.31
N PRO A 184 -1.11 14.10 -13.04
CA PRO A 184 -1.59 14.65 -14.30
C PRO A 184 -1.44 13.69 -15.50
N VAL A 185 -0.76 12.54 -15.32
CA VAL A 185 -0.49 11.60 -16.39
C VAL A 185 -1.76 10.79 -16.68
N PRO A 186 -2.33 10.90 -17.90
CA PRO A 186 -3.50 10.14 -18.28
C PRO A 186 -3.15 8.67 -18.45
N LYS A 187 -4.15 7.82 -18.29
CA LYS A 187 -3.99 6.38 -18.47
C LYS A 187 -3.83 5.98 -19.93
N THR A 188 -2.98 5.00 -20.19
CA THR A 188 -2.81 4.36 -21.52
C THR A 188 -3.15 2.87 -21.47
N ALA A 189 -3.47 2.29 -22.63
CA ALA A 189 -3.92 0.90 -22.70
C ALA A 189 -2.85 -0.12 -22.24
N ASP A 190 -1.57 0.19 -22.41
CA ASP A 190 -0.45 -0.64 -21.98
C ASP A 190 -0.23 -0.66 -20.46
N MET A 191 -0.87 0.25 -19.72
CA MET A 191 -0.86 0.25 -18.25
C MET A 191 -1.82 -0.78 -17.68
N LEU A 192 -2.97 -1.02 -18.33
CA LEU A 192 -4.08 -1.82 -17.80
C LEU A 192 -3.65 -3.24 -17.34
N PRO A 193 -2.81 -3.99 -18.08
CA PRO A 193 -2.40 -5.33 -17.63
C PRO A 193 -1.63 -5.34 -16.29
N ARG A 194 -1.11 -4.18 -15.86
CA ARG A 194 -0.34 -3.99 -14.62
C ARG A 194 -1.15 -3.32 -13.51
N GLU A 195 -2.47 -3.20 -13.69
CA GLU A 195 -3.36 -2.54 -12.74
C GLU A 195 -4.50 -3.43 -12.22
N TYR A 196 -4.91 -4.43 -12.99
CA TYR A 196 -6.07 -5.27 -12.69
C TYR A 196 -5.68 -6.69 -12.25
N VAL A 197 -6.38 -7.20 -11.23
CA VAL A 197 -5.96 -8.40 -10.49
C VAL A 197 -6.05 -9.67 -11.32
N ARG A 198 -7.10 -9.89 -12.11
CA ARG A 198 -7.21 -11.13 -12.92
C ARG A 198 -6.07 -11.28 -13.91
N GLU A 199 -5.70 -10.20 -14.60
CA GLU A 199 -4.56 -10.19 -15.50
C GLU A 199 -3.24 -10.36 -14.75
N THR A 200 -3.14 -9.73 -13.58
CA THR A 200 -2.00 -9.86 -12.67
C THR A 200 -1.80 -11.30 -12.19
N TYR A 201 -2.87 -12.03 -11.83
CA TYR A 201 -2.78 -13.45 -11.48
C TYR A 201 -2.33 -14.31 -12.66
N LYS A 202 -2.83 -14.05 -13.88
CA LYS A 202 -2.36 -14.72 -15.09
C LYS A 202 -0.85 -14.51 -15.30
N ARG A 203 -0.38 -13.28 -15.17
CA ARG A 203 1.06 -12.93 -15.23
C ARG A 203 1.85 -13.56 -14.07
N GLY A 204 1.25 -13.66 -12.89
CA GLY A 204 1.85 -14.31 -11.72
C GLY A 204 2.22 -15.77 -11.96
N LEU A 205 1.38 -16.52 -12.69
CA LEU A 205 1.69 -17.91 -13.08
C LEU A 205 2.93 -17.99 -13.99
N GLN A 206 3.10 -17.03 -14.90
CA GLN A 206 4.29 -16.95 -15.76
C GLN A 206 5.55 -16.64 -14.94
N TYR A 207 5.44 -15.76 -13.94
CA TYR A 207 6.53 -15.48 -13.01
C TYR A 207 6.87 -16.66 -12.12
N GLU A 208 5.88 -17.45 -11.69
CA GLU A 208 6.11 -18.68 -10.93
C GLU A 208 6.99 -19.67 -11.72
N GLU A 209 6.71 -19.85 -13.01
CA GLU A 209 7.53 -20.69 -13.89
C GLU A 209 8.93 -20.11 -14.11
N LYS A 210 9.03 -18.80 -14.38
CA LYS A 210 10.32 -18.13 -14.70
C LYS A 210 11.25 -18.00 -13.49
N LEU A 211 10.71 -17.65 -12.33
CA LEU A 211 11.48 -17.27 -11.14
C LEU A 211 11.48 -18.36 -10.06
N GLY A 212 10.59 -19.36 -10.16
CA GLY A 212 10.33 -20.31 -9.09
C GLY A 212 9.64 -19.69 -7.86
N ALA A 213 9.03 -18.50 -8.03
CA ALA A 213 8.25 -17.77 -7.04
C ALA A 213 7.28 -16.80 -7.76
N ASN A 214 6.10 -16.56 -7.18
CA ASN A 214 5.05 -15.76 -7.80
C ASN A 214 4.88 -14.42 -7.03
N PRO A 215 5.36 -13.27 -7.57
CA PRO A 215 5.28 -11.98 -6.88
C PRO A 215 3.84 -11.51 -6.66
N PHE A 216 2.88 -12.07 -7.38
CA PHE A 216 1.47 -11.67 -7.38
C PHE A 216 0.55 -12.72 -6.76
N LYS A 217 1.09 -13.56 -5.87
CA LYS A 217 0.33 -14.55 -5.11
C LYS A 217 -0.16 -13.95 -3.78
N PHE A 218 -1.31 -13.31 -3.83
CA PHE A 218 -1.98 -12.67 -2.69
C PHE A 218 -3.47 -13.05 -2.64
N GLY A 219 -4.10 -12.93 -1.47
CA GLY A 219 -5.56 -12.99 -1.33
C GLY A 219 -6.23 -11.65 -1.64
N MET A 220 -7.52 -11.66 -1.98
CA MET A 220 -8.28 -10.46 -2.28
C MET A 220 -9.20 -10.07 -1.11
N ILE A 221 -9.32 -8.78 -0.86
CA ILE A 221 -10.34 -8.19 0.01
C ILE A 221 -11.03 -7.02 -0.70
N GLY A 222 -12.21 -6.63 -0.23
CA GLY A 222 -12.86 -5.37 -0.62
C GLY A 222 -13.18 -4.56 0.64
N SER A 223 -12.82 -3.28 0.62
CA SER A 223 -12.93 -2.39 1.78
C SER A 223 -13.11 -0.93 1.34
N THR A 224 -12.99 0.01 2.28
CA THR A 224 -13.16 1.45 2.03
C THR A 224 -11.88 2.22 2.35
N ASP A 225 -10.71 1.64 2.05
CA ASP A 225 -9.39 1.95 2.63
C ASP A 225 -9.17 1.34 4.03
#